data_AF-A0A6P3Y246-F1
#
_entry.id   AF-A0A6P3Y246-F1
#
_cell.length_a   1.000
_cell.length_b   1.000
_cell.length_c   1.000
_cell.angle_alpha   90.00
_cell.angle_beta   90.00
_cell.angle_gamma   90.00
#
_symmetry.space_group_name_H-M   'P 1'
#
loop_
_entity.id
_entity.type
_entity.pdbx_description
1 polymer ?
#
loop_
_entity_poly.entity_id
_entity_poly.type
_entity_poly.pdbx_seq_one_letter_code
_entity_poly.pdbx_strand_id
1 'polypeptide(L)'
;MTDIDIKDVGFDFDPGVILTEETQLRDAPLMFGKVLQRINEDYHPTIYITENGFSESALEDKAKVTYLRGHLAEVLKAIQNGVDIRGYILWSLMDNFELQFGTQFQFGLFHVDFNHPNLTRTPRLSSKFITRVYKTRRLD
;
A
#
# COMPACT_ATOMS: atom_id res chain seq x y z
N MET A 1 -15.02 -15.33 -29.85
CA MET A 1 -15.02 -14.29 -28.80
C MET A 1 -16.31 -14.47 -28.05
N THR A 2 -16.26 -15.11 -26.88
CA THR A 2 -17.40 -15.27 -26.00
C THR A 2 -17.53 -14.02 -25.15
N ASP A 3 -18.68 -13.37 -25.24
CA ASP A 3 -19.04 -12.20 -24.44
C ASP A 3 -18.92 -12.55 -22.95
N ILE A 4 -18.05 -11.86 -22.23
CA ILE A 4 -17.99 -11.94 -20.77
C ILE A 4 -19.14 -11.08 -20.25
N ASP A 5 -20.12 -11.72 -19.61
CA ASP A 5 -21.20 -11.04 -18.91
C ASP A 5 -20.61 -10.29 -17.70
N ILE A 6 -20.72 -8.96 -17.70
CA ILE A 6 -20.21 -8.08 -16.63
C ILE A 6 -20.85 -8.41 -15.27
N LYS A 7 -21.96 -9.16 -15.24
CA LYS A 7 -22.61 -9.62 -14.02
C LYS A 7 -21.86 -10.74 -13.27
N ASP A 8 -20.92 -11.43 -13.92
CA ASP A 8 -20.10 -12.47 -13.29
C ASP A 8 -18.80 -11.93 -12.66
N VAL A 9 -18.53 -10.63 -12.77
CA VAL A 9 -17.44 -9.97 -12.03
C VAL A 9 -17.97 -9.55 -10.65
N GLY A 10 -18.21 -10.53 -9.79
CA GLY A 10 -18.39 -10.30 -8.37
C GLY A 10 -17.04 -9.99 -7.73
N PHE A 11 -16.97 -8.97 -6.87
CA PHE A 11 -15.91 -8.92 -5.86
C PHE A 11 -16.17 -10.07 -4.91
N ASP A 12 -15.46 -11.18 -5.09
CA ASP A 12 -15.50 -12.28 -4.15
C ASP A 12 -14.93 -11.75 -2.84
N PHE A 13 -15.82 -11.53 -1.86
CA PHE A 13 -15.42 -11.10 -0.54
C PHE A 13 -14.78 -12.32 0.13
N ASP A 14 -13.47 -12.52 -0.09
CA ASP A 14 -12.72 -13.60 0.53
C ASP A 14 -12.85 -13.48 2.06
N PRO A 15 -13.63 -14.35 2.73
CA PRO A 15 -13.80 -14.31 4.17
C PRO A 15 -12.56 -14.85 4.91
N GLY A 16 -11.49 -15.21 4.20
CA GLY A 16 -10.22 -15.66 4.75
C GLY A 16 -9.52 -14.63 5.65
N VAL A 17 -9.93 -13.36 5.61
CA VAL A 17 -9.56 -12.37 6.62
C VAL A 17 -10.69 -12.29 7.65
N ILE A 18 -10.56 -13.09 8.72
CA ILE A 18 -11.38 -12.84 9.92
C ILE A 18 -10.98 -11.46 10.44
N LEU A 19 -11.88 -10.50 10.26
CA LEU A 19 -11.77 -9.17 10.84
C LEU A 19 -11.98 -9.28 12.37
N THR A 20 -10.99 -9.79 13.10
CA THR A 20 -10.95 -9.60 14.55
C THR A 20 -10.33 -8.23 14.85
N GLU A 21 -10.82 -7.54 15.88
CA GLU A 21 -10.41 -6.18 16.22
C GLU A 21 -8.90 -6.04 16.52
N GLU A 22 -8.18 -7.14 16.74
CA GLU A 22 -6.77 -7.14 17.17
C GLU A 22 -5.75 -7.64 16.11
N THR A 23 -6.17 -8.32 15.03
CA THR A 23 -5.20 -8.96 14.08
C THR A 23 -4.92 -8.17 12.80
N GLN A 24 -5.51 -6.99 12.59
CA GLN A 24 -5.61 -6.45 11.23
C GLN A 24 -4.41 -5.64 10.69
N LEU A 25 -3.42 -5.30 11.52
CA LEU A 25 -2.25 -4.53 11.06
C LEU A 25 -0.88 -5.12 11.43
N ARG A 26 -0.78 -5.83 12.54
CA ARG A 26 0.51 -6.37 13.02
C ARG A 26 1.10 -7.39 12.04
N ASP A 27 0.25 -8.27 11.53
CA ASP A 27 0.68 -9.38 10.66
C ASP A 27 0.57 -9.05 9.17
N ALA A 28 -0.06 -7.93 8.81
CA ALA A 28 -0.29 -7.52 7.43
C ALA A 28 1.00 -7.51 6.58
N PRO A 29 2.14 -6.95 7.06
CA PRO A 29 3.39 -7.03 6.30
C PRO A 29 3.83 -8.47 6.03
N LEU A 30 3.82 -9.32 7.06
CA LEU A 30 4.26 -10.71 6.95
C LEU A 30 3.39 -11.48 5.94
N MET A 31 2.08 -11.25 5.98
CA MET A 31 1.14 -11.87 5.03
C MET A 31 1.37 -11.36 3.61
N PHE A 32 1.69 -10.08 3.42
CA PHE A 32 2.08 -9.54 2.12
C PHE A 32 3.33 -10.25 1.55
N GLY A 33 4.36 -10.44 2.38
CA GLY A 33 5.55 -11.21 2.01
C GLY A 33 5.24 -12.64 1.60
N LYS A 34 4.36 -13.34 2.34
CA LYS A 34 3.91 -14.70 2.00
C LYS A 34 3.15 -14.75 0.68
N VAL A 35 2.29 -13.77 0.38
CA VAL A 35 1.58 -13.69 -0.90
C VAL A 35 2.56 -13.51 -2.06
N LEU A 36 3.58 -12.65 -1.90
CA LEU A 36 4.62 -12.48 -2.93
C LEU A 36 5.39 -13.78 -3.20
N GLN A 37 5.75 -14.52 -2.15
CA GLN A 37 6.40 -15.83 -2.29
C GLN A 37 5.49 -16.83 -2.99
N ARG A 38 4.21 -16.89 -2.59
CA ARG A 38 3.24 -17.81 -3.19
C ARG A 38 3.02 -17.55 -4.67
N ILE A 39 2.86 -16.28 -5.06
CA ILE A 39 2.75 -15.88 -6.47
C ILE A 39 3.99 -16.33 -7.25
N ASN A 40 5.17 -16.20 -6.66
CA ASN A 40 6.41 -16.63 -7.28
C ASN A 40 6.51 -18.14 -7.44
N GLU A 41 6.17 -18.92 -6.41
CA GLU A 41 6.18 -20.38 -6.44
C GLU A 41 5.22 -20.94 -7.50
N ASP A 42 4.02 -20.36 -7.59
CA ASP A 42 2.99 -20.84 -8.51
C ASP A 42 3.26 -20.41 -9.97
N TYR A 43 3.81 -19.22 -10.20
CA TYR A 43 3.82 -18.60 -11.54
C TYR A 43 5.18 -18.08 -12.03
N HIS A 44 6.17 -17.92 -11.15
CA HIS A 44 7.48 -17.31 -11.45
C HIS A 44 7.42 -16.01 -12.27
N PRO A 45 6.54 -15.03 -11.93
CA PRO A 45 6.37 -13.85 -12.75
C PRO A 45 7.39 -12.77 -12.39
N THR A 46 7.59 -11.82 -13.30
CA THR A 46 8.12 -10.50 -12.93
C THR A 46 7.01 -9.69 -12.25
N ILE A 47 7.26 -9.21 -11.03
CA ILE A 47 6.28 -8.50 -10.20
C ILE A 47 6.58 -7.00 -10.14
N TYR A 48 5.53 -6.20 -10.32
CA TYR A 48 5.48 -4.78 -9.99
C TYR A 48 4.37 -4.57 -8.96
N ILE A 49 4.72 -4.06 -7.78
CA ILE A 49 3.74 -3.68 -6.77
C ILE A 49 3.26 -2.28 -7.16
N THR A 50 2.07 -2.20 -7.76
CA THR A 50 1.54 -0.96 -8.32
C THR A 50 0.90 -0.06 -7.28
N GLU A 51 0.39 -0.64 -6.18
CA GLU A 51 -0.20 0.11 -5.07
C GLU A 51 0.06 -0.62 -3.74
N ASN A 52 0.50 0.14 -2.75
CA ASN A 52 0.48 -0.26 -1.35
C ASN A 52 0.48 1.00 -0.48
N GLY A 53 -0.37 1.03 0.54
CA GLY A 53 -0.65 2.26 1.29
C GLY A 53 -1.44 2.01 2.57
N PHE A 54 -1.46 3.02 3.43
CA PHE A 54 -2.22 3.01 4.69
C PHE A 54 -2.87 4.37 4.92
N SER A 55 -4.15 4.42 5.26
CA SER A 55 -4.85 5.67 5.51
C SER A 55 -4.57 6.18 6.92
N GLU A 56 -4.04 7.39 7.03
CA GLU A 56 -3.88 8.10 8.31
C GLU A 56 -3.90 9.61 8.06
N SER A 57 -4.82 10.32 8.72
CA SER A 57 -5.11 11.73 8.47
C SER A 57 -4.23 12.72 9.24
N ALA A 58 -3.49 12.26 10.25
CA ALA A 58 -2.58 13.10 11.03
C ALA A 58 -1.34 13.50 10.21
N LEU A 59 -0.81 14.71 10.39
CA LEU A 59 0.46 15.10 9.76
C LEU A 59 1.64 14.28 10.31
N GLU A 60 1.57 13.91 11.59
CA GLU A 60 2.48 12.99 12.27
C GLU A 60 1.98 11.53 12.15
N ASP A 61 1.89 11.02 10.92
CA ASP A 61 1.30 9.72 10.58
C ASP A 61 2.21 8.51 10.88
N LYS A 62 2.42 8.26 12.18
CA LYS A 62 3.35 7.22 12.68
C LYS A 62 2.88 5.80 12.34
N ALA A 63 1.57 5.54 12.29
CA ALA A 63 1.07 4.23 11.93
C ALA A 63 1.32 3.94 10.44
N LYS A 64 1.14 4.94 9.57
CA LYS A 64 1.50 4.87 8.14
C LYS A 64 3.00 4.59 7.95
N VAL A 65 3.88 5.29 8.68
CA VAL A 65 5.33 5.01 8.65
C VAL A 65 5.63 3.57 9.07
N THR A 66 5.00 3.09 10.14
CA THR A 66 5.20 1.71 10.63
C THR A 66 4.73 0.68 9.62
N TYR A 67 3.55 0.90 9.02
CA TYR A 67 2.99 0.06 7.96
C TYR A 67 3.94 -0.03 6.76
N LEU A 68 4.35 1.12 6.22
CA LEU A 68 5.21 1.20 5.04
C LEU A 68 6.58 0.57 5.29
N ARG A 69 7.17 0.80 6.48
CA ARG A 69 8.44 0.19 6.87
C ARG A 69 8.32 -1.34 6.91
N GLY A 70 7.24 -1.86 7.50
CA GLY A 70 6.99 -3.30 7.55
C GLY A 70 6.87 -3.91 6.15
N HIS A 71 6.02 -3.33 5.29
CA HIS A 71 5.77 -3.87 3.95
C HIS A 71 7.02 -3.83 3.08
N LEU A 72 7.77 -2.72 3.09
CA LEU A 72 9.02 -2.63 2.34
C LEU A 72 10.08 -3.62 2.86
N ALA A 73 10.12 -3.89 4.17
CA ALA A 73 11.02 -4.92 4.71
C ALA A 73 10.68 -6.32 4.17
N GLU A 74 9.39 -6.66 4.06
CA GLU A 74 8.94 -7.94 3.52
C GLU A 74 9.15 -8.04 2.00
N VAL A 75 9.01 -6.94 1.25
CA VAL A 75 9.40 -6.87 -0.16
C VAL A 75 10.90 -7.13 -0.33
N LEU A 76 11.74 -6.50 0.50
CA LEU A 76 13.19 -6.73 0.44
C LEU A 76 13.56 -8.19 0.77
N LYS A 77 12.89 -8.80 1.76
CA LYS A 77 13.05 -10.24 2.06
C LYS A 77 12.63 -11.13 0.89
N ALA A 78 11.52 -10.82 0.22
CA ALA A 78 11.07 -11.57 -0.95
C ALA A 78 12.09 -11.48 -2.10
N ILE A 79 12.63 -10.29 -2.37
CA ILE A 79 13.71 -10.10 -3.36
C ILE A 79 14.96 -10.92 -2.97
N GLN A 80 15.35 -10.91 -1.70
CA GLN A 80 16.48 -11.71 -1.20
C GLN A 80 16.25 -13.22 -1.36
N ASN A 81 14.99 -13.66 -1.29
CA ASN A 81 14.59 -15.05 -1.50
C ASN A 81 14.36 -15.42 -2.98
N GLY A 82 14.71 -14.54 -3.92
CA GLY A 82 14.71 -14.82 -5.35
C GLY A 82 13.42 -14.47 -6.11
N VAL A 83 12.47 -13.76 -5.48
CA VAL A 83 11.28 -13.25 -6.19
C VAL A 83 11.67 -12.07 -7.09
N ASP A 84 11.32 -12.11 -8.39
CA ASP A 84 11.64 -11.06 -9.38
C ASP A 84 10.73 -9.83 -9.22
N ILE A 85 10.93 -9.04 -8.16
CA ILE A 85 10.21 -7.79 -7.92
C ILE A 85 11.02 -6.61 -8.47
N ARG A 86 10.44 -5.85 -9.42
CA ARG A 86 11.14 -4.77 -10.13
C ARG A 86 10.63 -3.36 -9.83
N GLY A 87 9.51 -3.25 -9.13
CA GLY A 87 8.96 -1.94 -8.77
C GLY A 87 8.04 -1.99 -7.58
N TYR A 88 8.00 -0.87 -6.86
CA TYR A 88 7.08 -0.61 -5.78
C TYR A 88 6.59 0.84 -5.91
N ILE A 89 5.31 1.01 -6.14
CA ILE A 89 4.64 2.30 -6.30
C ILE A 89 3.72 2.46 -5.09
N LEU A 90 4.00 3.51 -4.31
CA LEU A 90 3.25 3.81 -3.10
C LEU A 90 1.89 4.44 -3.46
N TRP A 91 0.84 3.96 -2.81
CA TRP A 91 -0.46 4.63 -2.78
C TRP A 91 -0.57 5.47 -1.50
N SER A 92 -0.64 6.79 -1.56
CA SER A 92 -0.59 7.64 -2.75
C SER A 92 0.36 8.82 -2.56
N LEU A 93 0.70 9.50 -3.66
CA LEU A 93 1.54 10.70 -3.58
C LEU A 93 0.90 11.76 -2.67
N MET A 94 -0.39 12.02 -2.82
CA MET A 94 -1.12 13.03 -2.04
C MET A 94 -2.55 12.55 -1.79
N ASP A 95 -3.18 13.08 -0.74
CA ASP A 95 -4.59 12.82 -0.47
C ASP A 95 -5.42 13.10 -1.73
N ASN A 96 -6.35 12.21 -2.05
CA ASN A 96 -7.16 12.27 -3.25
C ASN A 96 -8.62 11.86 -2.94
N PHE A 97 -9.41 11.64 -3.99
CA PHE A 97 -10.79 11.16 -3.87
C PHE A 97 -10.81 9.62 -3.92
N GLU A 98 -11.07 8.99 -2.78
CA GLU A 98 -11.06 7.54 -2.57
C GLU A 98 -12.41 6.90 -2.95
N LEU A 99 -12.80 7.07 -4.22
CA LEU A 99 -14.00 6.48 -4.82
C LEU A 99 -15.27 6.75 -3.97
N GLN A 100 -15.98 5.69 -3.57
CA GLN A 100 -17.21 5.80 -2.78
C GLN A 100 -17.00 6.44 -1.39
N PHE A 101 -15.76 6.52 -0.89
CA PHE A 101 -15.44 7.11 0.40
C PHE A 101 -15.09 8.60 0.32
N GLY A 102 -15.07 9.17 -0.89
CA GLY A 102 -14.72 10.56 -1.11
C GLY A 102 -13.38 10.92 -0.48
N THR A 103 -13.34 11.98 0.34
CA THR A 103 -12.10 12.45 0.99
C THR A 103 -11.96 11.97 2.44
N GLN A 104 -12.74 10.96 2.85
CA GLN A 104 -12.74 10.46 4.23
C GLN A 104 -11.44 9.73 4.59
N PHE A 105 -10.92 8.92 3.66
CA PHE A 105 -9.65 8.22 3.83
C PHE A 105 -8.51 9.02 3.19
N GLN A 106 -7.36 9.04 3.86
CA GLN A 106 -6.23 9.89 3.54
C GLN A 106 -4.95 9.05 3.46
N PHE A 107 -4.71 8.49 2.28
CA PHE A 107 -3.55 7.64 1.98
C PHE A 107 -2.29 8.42 1.62
N GLY A 108 -2.41 9.73 1.34
CA GLY A 108 -1.34 10.53 0.77
C GLY A 108 -0.12 10.65 1.69
N LEU A 109 1.06 10.73 1.08
CA LEU A 109 2.26 11.26 1.74
C LEU A 109 2.14 12.76 2.02
N PHE A 110 1.32 13.46 1.23
CA PHE A 110 1.01 14.86 1.40
C PHE A 110 -0.47 15.03 1.70
N HIS A 111 -0.78 15.71 2.79
CA HIS A 111 -2.11 16.18 3.07
C HIS A 111 -2.56 17.17 2.01
N VAL A 112 -3.82 17.11 1.56
CA VAL A 112 -4.45 18.12 0.70
C VAL A 112 -5.56 18.82 1.46
N ASP A 113 -5.50 20.15 1.53
CA ASP A 113 -6.61 20.94 2.06
C ASP A 113 -7.71 21.10 1.00
N PHE A 114 -8.71 20.22 1.05
CA PHE A 114 -9.86 20.23 0.13
C PHE A 114 -10.83 21.39 0.38
N ASN A 115 -10.73 22.11 1.49
CA ASN A 115 -11.58 23.26 1.78
C ASN A 115 -11.00 24.58 1.24
N HIS A 116 -9.72 24.58 0.86
CA HIS A 116 -9.04 25.76 0.33
C HIS A 116 -8.92 25.69 -1.20
N PRO A 117 -9.25 26.76 -1.95
CA PRO A 117 -9.25 26.73 -3.43
C PRO A 117 -7.88 26.40 -4.04
N ASN A 118 -6.79 26.71 -3.35
CA ASN A 118 -5.43 26.39 -3.80
C ASN A 118 -5.05 24.91 -3.66
N LEU A 119 -5.87 24.08 -2.98
CA LEU A 119 -5.58 22.67 -2.72
C LEU A 119 -4.15 22.47 -2.21
N THR A 120 -3.78 23.19 -1.15
CA THR A 120 -2.40 23.22 -0.64
C THR A 120 -1.96 21.82 -0.20
N ARG A 121 -0.74 21.42 -0.59
CA ARG A 121 -0.14 20.14 -0.20
C ARG A 121 0.81 20.33 0.97
N THR A 122 0.59 19.62 2.07
CA THR A 122 1.48 19.66 3.25
C THR A 122 2.11 18.29 3.48
N PRO A 123 3.46 18.17 3.51
CA PRO A 123 4.11 16.88 3.70
C PRO A 123 3.82 16.31 5.09
N ARG A 124 3.46 15.03 5.13
CA ARG A 124 3.35 14.26 6.38
C ARG A 124 4.70 13.68 6.80
N LEU A 125 4.77 13.09 7.98
CA LEU A 125 5.97 12.38 8.47
C LEU A 125 6.38 11.25 7.50
N SER A 126 5.40 10.51 6.96
CA SER A 126 5.59 9.47 5.95
C SER A 126 6.29 9.96 4.68
N SER A 127 6.02 11.20 4.24
CA SER A 127 6.72 11.82 3.10
C SER A 127 8.23 11.91 3.34
N LYS A 128 8.64 12.31 4.55
CA LYS A 128 10.06 12.37 4.94
C LYS A 128 10.67 10.97 4.99
N PHE A 129 9.95 9.99 5.54
CA PHE A 129 10.40 8.60 5.59
C PHE A 129 10.64 8.02 4.20
N ILE A 130 9.66 8.09 3.30
CA ILE A 130 9.78 7.55 1.93
C ILE A 130 10.84 8.29 1.13
N THR A 131 10.93 9.62 1.28
CA THR A 131 12.01 10.40 0.65
C THR A 131 13.39 9.90 1.08
N ARG A 132 13.57 9.59 2.37
CA ARG A 132 14.83 9.02 2.87
C ARG A 132 15.08 7.66 2.23
N VAL A 133 14.11 6.73 2.28
CA VAL A 133 14.25 5.39 1.68
C VAL A 133 14.65 5.47 0.20
N TYR A 134 14.01 6.33 -0.58
CA TYR A 134 14.30 6.44 -2.02
C TYR A 134 15.67 7.08 -2.29
N LYS A 135 16.10 8.04 -1.46
CA LYS A 135 17.42 8.67 -1.58
C LYS A 135 18.55 7.74 -1.15
N THR A 136 18.38 7.04 -0.03
CA THR A 136 19.44 6.21 0.57
C THR A 136 19.44 4.78 0.04
N ARG A 137 18.33 4.34 -0.58
CA ARG A 137 18.07 2.94 -0.94
C ARG A 137 18.19 1.99 0.26
N ARG A 138 17.82 2.48 1.46
CA ARG A 138 17.94 1.74 2.73
C ARG A 138 16.68 1.86 3.59
N LEU A 139 16.44 0.81 4.36
CA LEU A 139 15.43 0.72 5.42
C LEU A 139 16.14 0.76 6.79
N ASP A 140 16.77 1.89 7.10
CA ASP A 140 17.40 2.15 8.40
C ASP A 140 16.69 3.29 9.17
#